data_AF-A0A7R9GZR8-F1
#
_entry.id   AF-A0A7R9GZR8-F1
#
_cell.length_a   1.000
_cell.length_b   1.000
_cell.length_c   1.000
_cell.angle_alpha   90.00
_cell.angle_beta   90.00
_cell.angle_gamma   90.00
#
_symmetry.space_group_name_H-M   'P 1'
#
loop_
_entity.id
_entity.type
_entity.pdbx_description
1 polymer ?
#
loop_
_entity_poly.entity_id
_entity_poly.type
_entity_poly.pdbx_seq_one_letter_code
_entity_poly.pdbx_strand_id
1 'polypeptide(L)'
;MYIPGKRAAGDSQVFSCSKDEVAIILLGSEKTDNILNYKNIWLAYPLGAPNWNMIEHIEKRIKPSRVDADWFDALILALDVLKEPTV
;
A
#
# COMPACT_ATOMS: atom_id res chain seq x y z
N MET A 1 11.77 -31.02 18.72
CA MET A 1 11.45 -29.59 18.51
C MET A 1 12.65 -28.96 17.81
N TYR A 2 12.56 -28.81 16.49
CA TYR A 2 13.65 -28.39 15.61
C TYR A 2 13.14 -27.17 14.84
N ILE A 3 13.78 -26.01 14.98
CA ILE A 3 13.48 -24.82 14.19
C ILE A 3 14.76 -24.48 13.41
N PRO A 4 14.84 -24.81 12.11
CA PRO A 4 15.94 -24.37 11.27
C PRO A 4 15.58 -23.02 10.62
N GLY A 5 16.60 -22.19 10.40
CA GLY A 5 16.49 -21.08 9.45
C GLY A 5 16.50 -19.68 10.06
N LYS A 6 17.62 -19.31 10.69
CA LYS A 6 18.09 -17.92 10.62
C LYS A 6 18.32 -17.60 9.13
N ARG A 7 17.42 -16.84 8.52
CA ARG A 7 17.65 -16.15 7.25
C ARG A 7 17.23 -14.69 7.38
N ALA A 8 18.10 -13.85 6.83
CA ALA A 8 17.92 -12.44 6.46
C ALA A 8 17.82 -11.42 7.61
N ALA A 9 18.96 -10.79 7.87
CA ALA A 9 19.09 -9.48 8.49
C ALA A 9 18.56 -8.36 7.55
N GLY A 10 17.28 -8.40 7.19
CA GLY A 10 16.62 -7.41 6.33
C GLY A 10 15.33 -6.81 6.88
N ASP A 11 14.73 -7.41 7.91
CA ASP A 11 13.35 -7.09 8.31
C ASP A 11 13.24 -6.02 9.42
N SER A 12 14.37 -5.45 9.86
CA SER A 12 14.39 -4.54 11.02
C SER A 12 14.02 -3.09 10.70
N GLN A 13 13.88 -2.68 9.44
CA GLN A 13 13.33 -1.36 9.10
C GLN A 13 11.79 -1.30 9.23
N VAL A 14 11.11 -2.45 9.24
CA VAL A 14 9.66 -2.50 9.52
C VAL A 14 9.34 -2.23 11.00
N PHE A 15 10.35 -2.28 11.88
CA PHE A 15 10.20 -2.12 13.32
C PHE A 15 11.02 -0.98 13.93
N SER A 16 11.61 -0.10 13.11
CA SER A 16 11.99 1.21 13.64
C SER A 16 10.71 1.91 14.05
N CYS A 17 10.55 2.10 15.36
CA CYS A 17 9.46 2.77 16.05
C CYS A 17 9.20 4.17 15.47
N SER A 18 8.60 4.24 14.30
CA SER A 18 8.17 5.48 13.67
C SER A 18 6.66 5.53 13.76
N LYS A 19 6.15 6.68 14.17
CA LYS A 19 4.72 6.99 14.15
C LYS A 19 4.27 7.27 12.70
N ASP A 20 4.90 6.62 11.74
CA ASP A 20 4.71 6.92 10.35
C ASP A 20 3.50 6.13 9.87
N GLU A 21 2.50 6.87 9.42
CA GLU A 21 1.35 6.30 8.75
C GLU A 21 1.68 6.09 7.28
N VAL A 22 1.30 4.94 6.74
CA VAL A 22 1.57 4.54 5.37
C VAL A 22 0.26 4.19 4.68
N ALA A 23 0.09 4.69 3.46
CA ALA A 23 -0.99 4.31 2.55
C ALA A 23 -0.41 3.63 1.30
N ILE A 24 -1.19 2.74 0.68
CA ILE A 24 -0.82 2.08 -0.57
C ILE A 24 -1.88 2.35 -1.63
N ILE A 25 -1.45 2.97 -2.72
CA ILE A 25 -2.26 3.21 -3.91
C ILE A 25 -1.71 2.37 -5.05
N LEU A 26 -2.58 1.59 -5.69
CA LEU A 26 -2.24 0.74 -6.82
C LEU A 26 -2.76 1.34 -8.12
N LEU A 27 -1.82 1.50 -9.05
CA LEU A 27 -2.04 1.97 -10.41
C LEU A 27 -2.25 0.79 -11.36
N GLY A 28 -3.19 0.92 -12.29
CA GLY A 28 -3.41 -0.05 -13.35
C GLY A 28 -4.24 -1.26 -12.93
N SER A 29 -4.98 -1.16 -11.84
CA SER A 29 -5.92 -2.20 -11.41
C SER A 29 -7.15 -2.19 -12.32
N GLU A 30 -7.71 -3.37 -12.65
CA GLU A 30 -9.03 -3.45 -13.30
C GLU A 30 -10.15 -2.93 -12.39
N LYS A 31 -9.88 -2.84 -11.08
CA LYS A 31 -10.80 -2.28 -10.10
C LYS A 31 -10.52 -0.80 -9.89
N THR A 32 -11.60 -0.03 -9.91
CA THR A 32 -11.62 1.37 -9.50
C THR A 32 -12.28 1.44 -8.13
N ASP A 33 -11.52 1.84 -7.13
CA ASP A 33 -12.02 1.99 -5.75
C ASP A 33 -11.19 3.06 -5.06
N ASN A 34 -11.66 4.30 -5.20
CA ASN A 34 -11.08 5.52 -4.64
C ASN A 34 -12.15 6.63 -4.54
N ILE A 35 -11.92 7.62 -3.68
CA ILE A 35 -12.87 8.69 -3.32
C ILE A 35 -13.15 9.64 -4.51
N LEU A 36 -12.17 9.82 -5.38
CA LEU A 36 -12.21 10.76 -6.51
C LEU A 36 -12.67 10.11 -7.83
N ASN A 37 -13.07 8.83 -7.79
CA ASN A 37 -13.53 8.01 -8.91
C ASN A 37 -12.58 7.98 -10.12
N TYR A 38 -11.27 8.03 -9.89
CA TYR A 38 -10.27 7.93 -10.95
C TYR A 38 -10.16 6.51 -11.49
N LYS A 39 -10.14 6.37 -12.82
CA LYS A 39 -10.16 5.06 -13.48
C LYS A 39 -8.87 4.29 -13.20
N ASN A 40 -9.04 2.99 -12.94
CA ASN A 40 -7.95 2.03 -12.82
C ASN A 40 -6.98 2.30 -11.66
N ILE A 41 -7.42 3.11 -10.69
CA ILE A 41 -6.68 3.42 -9.47
C ILE A 41 -7.44 2.83 -8.28
N TRP A 42 -6.72 2.09 -7.44
CA TRP A 42 -7.27 1.44 -6.27
C TRP A 42 -6.49 1.79 -5.01
N LEU A 43 -7.18 2.28 -3.97
CA LEU A 43 -6.62 2.43 -2.63
C LEU A 43 -6.59 1.06 -1.94
N ALA A 44 -5.47 0.36 -2.03
CA ALA A 44 -5.33 -0.99 -1.47
C ALA A 44 -5.20 -0.98 0.06
N TYR A 45 -4.60 0.08 0.60
CA TYR A 45 -4.47 0.27 2.04
C TYR A 45 -4.61 1.76 2.38
N PRO A 46 -5.58 2.15 3.22
CA PRO A 46 -5.75 3.54 3.64
C PRO A 46 -4.60 3.98 4.55
N LEU A 47 -4.49 5.30 4.77
CA LEU A 47 -3.46 5.87 5.65
C LEU A 47 -3.61 5.31 7.07
N GLY A 48 -2.55 4.73 7.61
CA GLY A 48 -2.52 4.26 8.98
C GLY A 48 -1.22 3.54 9.34
N ALA A 49 -1.12 3.08 10.58
CA ALA A 49 0.08 2.38 11.04
C ALA A 49 0.35 1.10 10.23
N PRO A 50 1.60 0.88 9.78
CA PRO A 50 1.96 -0.31 9.02
C PRO A 50 1.77 -1.56 9.88
N ASN A 51 1.19 -2.61 9.29
CA ASN A 51 0.95 -3.88 9.97
C ASN A 51 1.26 -5.08 9.07
N TRP A 52 1.35 -6.26 9.69
CA TRP A 52 1.61 -7.50 8.95
C TRP A 52 0.54 -7.81 7.89
N ASN A 53 -0.71 -7.41 8.11
CA ASN A 53 -1.78 -7.61 7.12
C ASN A 53 -1.52 -6.81 5.84
N MET A 54 -0.93 -5.62 5.92
CA MET A 54 -0.55 -4.80 4.77
C MET A 54 0.54 -5.49 3.95
N ILE A 55 1.57 -6.05 4.59
CA ILE A 55 2.64 -6.79 3.92
C ILE A 55 2.08 -8.05 3.23
N GLU A 56 1.26 -8.82 3.94
CA GLU A 56 0.62 -10.01 3.38
C GLU A 56 -0.31 -9.66 2.19
N HIS A 57 -0.98 -8.50 2.26
CA HIS A 57 -1.83 -8.02 1.18
C HIS A 57 -1.02 -7.66 -0.06
N ILE A 58 0.12 -6.99 0.11
CA ILE A 58 1.06 -6.68 -0.98
C ILE A 58 1.52 -7.96 -1.66
N GLU A 59 1.99 -8.94 -0.88
CA GLU A 59 2.54 -10.18 -1.44
C GLU A 59 1.50 -11.07 -2.11
N LYS A 60 0.28 -11.17 -1.53
CA LYS A 60 -0.72 -12.14 -2.00
C LYS A 60 -1.72 -11.57 -3.00
N ARG A 61 -2.02 -10.27 -2.94
CA ARG A 61 -3.12 -9.67 -3.71
C ARG A 61 -2.65 -8.79 -4.85
N ILE A 62 -1.41 -8.27 -4.82
CA ILE A 62 -0.88 -7.48 -5.94
C ILE A 62 -0.48 -8.44 -7.04
N LYS A 63 -1.28 -8.47 -8.10
CA LYS A 63 -0.96 -9.14 -9.36
C LYS A 63 -0.81 -8.08 -10.44
N PRO A 64 0.20 -8.23 -11.32
CA PRO A 64 0.34 -7.32 -12.44
C PRO A 64 -0.90 -7.40 -13.32
N SER A 65 -1.47 -6.25 -13.64
CA SER A 65 -2.57 -6.08 -14.57
C SER A 65 -2.04 -5.49 -15.87
N ARG A 66 -2.81 -5.61 -16.96
CA ARG A 66 -2.47 -5.05 -18.29
C ARG A 66 -3.17 -3.72 -18.56
N VAL A 67 -3.80 -3.15 -17.54
CA VAL A 67 -4.55 -1.91 -17.65
C VAL A 67 -3.65 -0.75 -17.25
N ASP A 68 -3.61 0.27 -18.11
CA ASP A 68 -2.89 1.50 -17.83
C ASP A 68 -3.76 2.46 -17.01
N ALA A 69 -3.11 3.22 -16.13
CA ALA A 69 -3.71 4.29 -15.33
C ALA A 69 -2.88 5.55 -15.48
N ASP A 70 -3.51 6.72 -15.31
CA ASP A 70 -2.78 7.99 -15.29
C ASP A 70 -2.05 8.14 -13.95
N TRP A 71 -0.73 8.30 -14.03
CA TRP A 71 0.10 8.50 -12.84
C TRP A 71 -0.17 9.85 -12.17
N PHE A 72 -0.63 10.85 -12.93
CA PHE A 72 -0.97 12.17 -12.39
C PHE A 72 -2.23 12.09 -11.54
N ASP A 73 -3.26 11.36 -11.99
CA ASP A 73 -4.47 11.09 -11.21
C ASP A 73 -4.16 10.40 -9.88
N ALA A 74 -3.22 9.46 -9.87
CA ALA A 74 -2.78 8.80 -8.64
C ALA A 74 -2.02 9.74 -7.70
N LEU A 75 -1.25 10.71 -8.23
CA LEU A 75 -0.60 11.71 -7.41
C LEU A 75 -1.62 12.62 -6.73
N ILE A 76 -2.67 13.05 -7.45
CA ILE A 76 -3.77 13.83 -6.87
C ILE A 76 -4.46 13.02 -5.77
N LEU A 77 -4.75 11.75 -6.02
CA LEU A 77 -5.33 10.87 -5.01
C LEU A 77 -4.42 10.69 -3.79
N ALA A 78 -3.10 10.57 -3.98
CA ALA A 78 -2.15 10.48 -2.87
C ALA A 78 -2.17 11.75 -2.00
N LEU A 79 -2.25 12.93 -2.63
CA LEU A 79 -2.39 14.19 -1.92
C LEU A 79 -3.72 14.31 -1.16
N ASP A 80 -4.79 13.71 -1.70
CA ASP A 80 -6.10 13.67 -1.04
C ASP A 80 -6.08 12.76 0.19
N VAL A 81 -5.49 11.56 0.05
CA VAL A 81 -5.28 10.62 1.17
C VAL A 81 -4.41 11.23 2.28
N LEU A 82 -3.43 12.06 1.93
CA LEU A 82 -2.61 12.79 2.91
C LEU A 82 -3.30 14.01 3.53
N LYS A 83 -4.34 14.55 2.88
CA LYS A 83 -5.15 15.66 3.39
C LYS A 83 -6.18 15.21 4.42
N GLU A 84 -6.59 13.95 4.40
CA GLU A 84 -7.41 13.41 5.46
C GLU A 84 -6.68 13.61 6.80
N PRO A 85 -7.36 14.16 7.83
CA PRO A 85 -6.69 14.62 9.03
C PRO A 85 -5.97 13.45 9.72
N THR A 86 -4.66 13.57 9.83
CA THR A 86 -3.84 12.82 10.77
C THR A 86 -4.36 13.14 12.17
N VAL A 87 -4.92 12.14 12.86
CA VAL A 87 -5.49 12.30 14.22
C VAL A 87 -4.38 12.37 15.26
#